data_AF-A0A7C2HTK8-F1
#
_entry.id   AF-A0A7C2HTK8-F1
#
_cell.length_a   1.000
_cell.length_b   1.000
_cell.length_c   1.000
_cell.angle_alpha   90.00
_cell.angle_beta   90.00
_cell.angle_gamma   90.00
#
_symmetry.space_group_name_H-M   'P 1'
#
loop_
_entity.id
_entity.type
_entity.pdbx_description
1 polymer ?
#
loop_
_entity_poly.entity_id
_entity_poly.type
_entity_poly.pdbx_seq_one_letter_code
_entity_poly.pdbx_strand_id
1 'polypeptide(L)' 'KAWREEGDFRAAIESNPEVRKYLTPEQIAHAFSPERQLRHVRAIFRRVFGTEG' A
#
# COMPACT_ATOMS: atom_id res chain seq x y z
N LYS A 1 -14.27 -7.09 -10.25
CA LYS A 1 -15.32 -7.35 -9.23
C LYS A 1 -15.26 -6.32 -8.11
N ALA A 2 -14.12 -6.11 -7.44
CA ALA A 2 -13.93 -5.11 -6.37
C ALA A 2 -14.66 -3.75 -6.56
N TRP A 3 -14.49 -3.07 -7.70
CA TRP A 3 -15.12 -1.77 -7.96
C TRP A 3 -16.63 -1.79 -8.25
N ARG A 4 -17.19 -2.93 -8.67
CA ARG A 4 -18.63 -3.07 -8.99
C ARG A 4 -19.45 -3.66 -7.84
N GLU A 5 -18.78 -4.27 -6.87
CA GLU A 5 -19.40 -5.06 -5.80
C GLU A 5 -19.08 -4.50 -4.42
N GLU A 6 -18.55 -3.26 -4.31
CA GLU A 6 -18.02 -2.68 -3.05
C GLU A 6 -17.09 -3.64 -2.29
N GLY A 7 -16.36 -4.48 -3.04
CA GLY A 7 -15.58 -5.56 -2.49
C GLY A 7 -14.20 -5.08 -2.04
N ASP A 8 -13.66 -5.74 -1.00
CA ASP A 8 -12.29 -5.51 -0.56
C ASP A 8 -11.31 -5.87 -1.70
N PHE A 9 -10.67 -4.84 -2.26
CA PHE A 9 -9.71 -4.99 -3.34
C PHE A 9 -8.50 -5.84 -2.91
N ARG A 10 -8.07 -5.73 -1.65
CA ARG A 10 -6.96 -6.54 -1.13
C ARG A 10 -7.33 -8.02 -1.13
N ALA A 11 -8.50 -8.36 -0.59
CA ALA A 11 -8.99 -9.74 -0.60
C ALA A 11 -9.15 -10.31 -2.03
N ALA A 12 -9.58 -9.47 -2.98
CA ALA A 12 -9.67 -9.86 -4.40
C ALA A 12 -8.31 -10.14 -5.04
N ILE A 13 -7.24 -9.46 -4.62
CA ILE A 13 -5.88 -9.69 -5.11
C ILE A 13 -5.24 -10.92 -4.42
N GLU A 14 -5.44 -11.09 -3.12
CA GLU A 14 -4.92 -12.23 -2.35
C GLU A 14 -5.51 -13.57 -2.82
N SER A 15 -6.76 -13.56 -3.29
CA SER A 15 -7.44 -14.74 -3.85
C SER A 15 -7.18 -14.99 -5.32
N ASN A 16 -6.44 -14.11 -6.02
CA ASN A 16 -6.25 -14.22 -7.47
C ASN A 16 -5.09 -15.17 -7.83
N PRO A 17 -5.35 -16.29 -8.52
CA PRO A 17 -4.31 -17.25 -8.88
C PRO A 17 -3.22 -16.68 -9.78
N GLU A 18 -3.56 -15.77 -10.70
CA GLU A 18 -2.59 -15.15 -11.61
C GLU A 18 -1.62 -14.22 -10.88
N VAL A 19 -2.08 -13.55 -9.82
CA VAL A 19 -1.21 -12.72 -8.97
C VAL A 19 -0.29 -13.62 -8.14
N ARG A 20 -0.85 -14.68 -7.54
CA ARG A 20 -0.11 -15.61 -6.68
C ARG A 20 0.96 -16.42 -7.40
N LYS A 21 0.96 -16.47 -8.74
CA LYS A 21 2.06 -17.01 -9.54
C LYS A 21 3.36 -16.21 -9.37
N TYR A 22 3.26 -14.93 -9.04
CA TYR A 22 4.40 -14.00 -9.05
C TYR A 22 4.69 -13.37 -7.69
N LEU A 23 3.69 -13.23 -6.82
CA LEU A 23 3.81 -12.55 -5.54
C LEU A 23 3.45 -13.47 -4.38
N THR A 24 4.29 -13.46 -3.34
CA THR A 24 3.98 -14.09 -2.06
C THR A 24 2.95 -13.27 -1.28
N PRO A 25 2.28 -13.86 -0.27
CA PRO A 25 1.38 -13.12 0.61
C PRO A 25 2.03 -11.88 1.26
N GLU A 26 3.30 -11.99 1.65
CA GLU A 26 4.06 -10.90 2.28
C GLU A 26 4.34 -9.77 1.28
N GLN A 27 4.64 -10.10 0.02
CA GLN A 27 4.83 -9.11 -1.03
C GLN A 27 3.52 -8.39 -1.38
N ILE A 28 2.40 -9.12 -1.40
CA ILE A 28 1.07 -8.53 -1.58
C ILE A 28 0.77 -7.60 -0.40
N ALA A 29 0.96 -8.04 0.84
CA ALA A 29 0.76 -7.21 2.03
C ALA A 29 1.61 -5.93 1.98
N HIS A 30 2.88 -6.03 1.57
CA HIS A 30 3.75 -4.88 1.39
C HIS A 30 3.27 -3.92 0.29
N ALA A 31 2.67 -4.42 -0.80
CA ALA A 31 2.13 -3.56 -1.85
C ALA A 31 0.96 -2.69 -1.35
N PHE A 32 0.17 -3.20 -0.41
CA PHE A 32 -0.97 -2.52 0.23
C PHE A 32 -0.59 -1.69 1.47
N SER A 33 0.68 -1.69 1.90
CA SER A 33 1.17 -0.91 3.04
C SER A 33 1.03 0.62 2.79
N PRO A 34 0.30 1.35 3.65
CA PRO A 34 0.19 2.81 3.55
C PRO A 34 1.49 3.53 3.92
N GLU A 35 2.39 2.89 4.67
CA GLU A 35 3.68 3.44 5.11
C GLU A 35 4.53 3.88 3.91
N ARG A 36 4.45 3.18 2.77
CA ARG A 36 5.15 3.55 1.54
C ARG A 36 4.75 4.93 1.03
N GLN A 37 3.47 5.30 1.19
CA GLN A 37 2.94 6.59 0.75
C GLN A 37 3.36 7.73 1.71
N LEU A 38 3.67 7.40 2.96
CA LEU A 38 4.03 8.38 4.00
C LEU A 38 5.54 8.67 4.07
N ARG A 39 6.38 7.94 3.32
CA ARG A 39 7.86 8.02 3.43
C ARG A 39 8.45 9.42 3.25
N HIS A 40 7.75 10.30 2.53
CA HIS A 40 8.22 11.68 2.28
C HIS A 40 7.58 12.72 3.19
N VAL A 41 6.61 12.36 4.02
CA VAL A 41 5.94 13.29 4.94
C VAL A 41 6.96 13.96 5.86
N ARG A 42 7.89 13.19 6.43
CA ARG A 42 8.97 13.75 7.27
C ARG A 42 9.86 14.74 6.51
N ALA A 43 10.13 14.51 5.23
CA ALA A 43 10.94 15.42 4.41
C ALA A 43 10.19 16.72 4.12
N ILE A 44 8.88 16.63 3.84
CA ILE A 44 8.00 17.79 3.66
C ILE A 44 7.94 18.61 4.95
N PHE A 45 7.75 17.97 6.11
CA PHE A 45 7.70 18.65 7.40
C PHE A 45 9.01 19.38 7.70
N ARG A 46 10.18 18.75 7.50
CA ARG A 46 11.47 19.42 7.66
C ARG A 46 11.64 20.63 6.74
N ARG A 47 11.14 20.55 5.50
CA ARG A 47 11.20 21.66 4.55
C ARG A 47 10.34 22.85 4.99
N VAL A 48 9.14 22.58 5.52
CA VAL A 48 8.15 23.62 5.84
C VAL A 48 8.39 24.21 7.23
N PHE A 49 8.79 23.41 8.20
CA PHE A 49 8.86 23.79 9.62
C PHE A 49 10.29 23.83 10.19
N GLY A 50 11.30 23.41 9.43
CA GLY A 50 12.69 23.32 9.91
C GLY A 50 12.99 22.01 10.66
N THR A 51 14.15 21.94 11.32
CA THR A 51 14.63 20.72 12.01
C THR A 51 14.23 20.64 13.48
N GLU A 52 13.60 21.68 14.02
CA GLU A 52 13.13 21.70 15.41
C GLU A 52 11.66 21.28 15.48
N GLY A 53 11.43 20.12 16.08
CA GLY A 53 10.13 19.63 16.53
C GLY A 53 10.31 18.99 17.89
#